data_AF-A0A151AVH6-F1
#
_entry.id   AF-A0A151AVH6-F1
#
_cell.length_a   1.000
_cell.length_b   1.000
_cell.length_c   1.000
_cell.angle_alpha   90.00
_cell.angle_beta   90.00
_cell.angle_gamma   90.00
#
_symmetry.space_group_name_H-M   'P 1'
#
loop_
_entity.id
_entity.type
_entity.pdbx_description
1 polymer ?
#
loop_
_entity_poly.entity_id
_entity_poly.type
_entity_poly.pdbx_seq_one_letter_code
_entity_poly.pdbx_strand_id
1 'polypeptide(L)'
;MRDQKGITTLEMLLMAPFVLYFTLAGVMLVHLYVTKTVTASAAREAARTLAVYHDGGLARDKAKEVIANTLPVSKNSGQSAAVMNGPPPPESGASQIGISSAPTPAKNYPGPFDPAVDVKLYDDGTYCTAIVNYHAENFCPGLPVLINPGASFWSKWIDISVRAVFKREQI
;
A
#
# COMPACT_ATOMS: atom_id res chain seq x y z
N MET A 1 -19.80 50.69 -9.61
CA MET A 1 -19.23 49.76 -8.59
C MET A 1 -20.00 48.42 -8.49
N ARG A 2 -20.64 47.92 -9.56
CA ARG A 2 -21.36 46.62 -9.56
C ARG A 2 -20.61 45.48 -10.29
N ASP A 3 -19.65 45.78 -11.15
CA ASP A 3 -18.92 44.76 -11.93
C ASP A 3 -17.78 44.04 -11.21
N GLN A 4 -17.14 44.66 -10.22
CA GLN A 4 -16.02 44.01 -9.51
C GLN A 4 -16.47 42.75 -8.77
N LYS A 5 -17.67 42.76 -8.17
CA LYS A 5 -18.17 41.60 -7.40
C LYS A 5 -18.49 40.40 -8.32
N GLY A 6 -18.97 40.66 -9.53
CA GLY A 6 -19.27 39.62 -10.52
C GLY A 6 -18.01 38.97 -11.08
N ILE A 7 -17.01 39.79 -11.43
CA ILE A 7 -15.71 39.32 -11.92
C ILE A 7 -14.99 38.51 -10.83
N THR A 8 -14.92 38.99 -9.58
CA THR A 8 -14.30 38.23 -8.48
C THR A 8 -15.02 36.91 -8.18
N THR A 9 -16.35 36.87 -8.32
CA THR A 9 -17.11 35.63 -8.10
C THR A 9 -16.82 34.61 -9.21
N LEU A 10 -16.68 35.06 -10.46
CA LEU A 10 -16.33 34.20 -11.59
C LEU A 10 -14.90 33.66 -11.45
N GLU A 11 -13.94 34.50 -11.05
CA GLU A 11 -12.55 34.09 -10.78
C GLU A 11 -12.47 33.04 -9.67
N MET A 12 -13.20 33.23 -8.58
CA MET A 12 -13.25 32.25 -7.48
C MET A 12 -13.91 30.94 -7.93
N LEU A 13 -14.96 30.99 -8.75
CA LEU A 13 -15.64 29.80 -9.27
C LEU A 13 -14.72 28.99 -10.21
N LEU A 14 -13.91 29.68 -11.01
CA LEU A 14 -12.92 29.06 -11.90
C LEU A 14 -11.74 28.46 -11.13
N MET A 15 -11.29 29.10 -10.04
CA MET A 15 -10.16 28.62 -9.24
C MET A 15 -10.55 27.54 -8.22
N ALA A 16 -11.79 27.54 -7.73
CA ALA A 16 -12.30 26.59 -6.75
C ALA A 16 -12.03 25.11 -7.07
N PRO A 17 -12.28 24.58 -8.30
CA PRO A 17 -12.01 23.18 -8.60
C PRO A 17 -10.53 22.83 -8.55
N PHE A 18 -9.63 23.75 -8.94
CA PHE A 18 -8.19 23.53 -8.86
C PHE A 18 -7.72 23.50 -7.42
N VAL A 19 -8.16 24.46 -6.60
CA VAL A 19 -7.83 24.51 -5.18
C VAL A 19 -8.32 23.24 -4.48
N LEU A 20 -9.57 22.84 -4.72
CA LEU A 20 -10.12 21.60 -4.18
C LEU A 20 -9.33 20.35 -4.63
N TYR A 21 -8.94 20.29 -5.91
CA TYR A 21 -8.12 19.19 -6.40
C TYR A 21 -6.78 19.12 -5.68
N PHE A 22 -6.07 20.24 -5.52
CA PHE A 22 -4.77 20.26 -4.83
C PHE A 22 -4.90 19.95 -3.34
N THR A 23 -5.97 20.37 -2.66
CA THR A 23 -6.19 19.99 -1.26
C THR A 23 -6.46 18.50 -1.12
N LEU A 24 -7.31 17.90 -1.97
CA LEU A 24 -7.55 16.46 -2.00
C LEU A 24 -6.29 15.66 -2.34
N ALA A 25 -5.50 16.12 -3.31
CA ALA A 25 -4.22 15.51 -3.67
C ALA A 25 -3.23 15.54 -2.49
N GLY A 26 -3.15 16.68 -1.77
CA GLY A 26 -2.32 16.81 -0.59
C GLY A 26 -2.73 15.86 0.54
N VAL A 27 -4.02 15.78 0.84
CA VAL A 27 -4.56 14.82 1.83
C VAL A 27 -4.25 13.38 1.42
N MET A 28 -4.38 13.06 0.14
CA MET A 28 -4.09 11.72 -0.38
C MET A 28 -2.60 11.35 -0.24
N LEU A 29 -1.68 12.29 -0.52
CA LEU A 29 -0.24 12.05 -0.30
C LEU A 29 0.09 11.77 1.17
N VAL A 30 -0.53 12.52 2.10
CA VAL A 30 -0.38 12.26 3.54
C VAL A 30 -0.92 10.89 3.90
N HIS A 31 -2.10 10.50 3.38
CA HIS A 31 -2.68 9.18 3.61
C HIS A 31 -1.75 8.05 3.11
N LEU A 32 -1.16 8.20 1.91
CA LEU A 32 -0.21 7.25 1.36
C LEU A 32 1.08 7.15 2.20
N TYR A 33 1.56 8.28 2.73
CA TYR A 33 2.71 8.31 3.62
C TYR A 33 2.44 7.54 4.92
N VAL A 34 1.32 7.81 5.58
CA VAL A 34 0.89 7.08 6.79
C VAL A 34 0.70 5.59 6.48
N THR A 35 0.11 5.27 5.33
CA THR A 35 -0.07 3.88 4.93
C THR A 35 1.27 3.16 4.80
N LYS A 36 2.25 3.78 4.13
CA LYS A 36 3.60 3.22 3.99
C LYS A 36 4.29 2.98 5.33
N THR A 37 4.15 3.88 6.30
CA THR A 37 4.77 3.69 7.62
C THR A 37 4.10 2.57 8.41
N VAL A 38 2.77 2.45 8.35
CA VAL A 38 2.02 1.36 9.00
C VAL A 38 2.33 0.01 8.35
N THR A 39 2.33 -0.07 7.02
CA THR A 39 2.69 -1.29 6.29
C THR A 39 4.14 -1.72 6.60
N ALA A 40 5.07 -0.76 6.74
CA ALA A 40 6.44 -1.06 7.13
C ALA A 40 6.54 -1.63 8.56
N SER A 41 5.81 -1.04 9.50
CA SER A 41 5.72 -1.57 10.86
C SER A 41 5.11 -2.96 10.88
N ALA A 42 4.02 -3.19 10.14
CA ALA A 42 3.37 -4.49 10.03
C ALA A 42 4.29 -5.55 9.44
N ALA A 43 5.06 -5.22 8.39
CA ALA A 43 6.05 -6.13 7.80
C ALA A 43 7.15 -6.51 8.81
N ARG A 44 7.62 -5.55 9.61
CA ARG A 44 8.64 -5.81 10.64
C ARG A 44 8.13 -6.74 11.74
N GLU A 45 6.93 -6.47 12.26
CA GLU A 45 6.34 -7.30 13.30
C GLU A 45 5.98 -8.70 12.79
N ALA A 46 5.50 -8.82 11.54
CA ALA A 46 5.26 -10.11 10.90
C ALA A 46 6.55 -10.92 10.72
N ALA A 47 7.61 -10.29 10.20
CA ALA A 47 8.90 -10.94 10.00
C ALA A 47 9.55 -11.36 11.33
N ARG A 48 9.43 -10.54 12.38
CA ARG A 48 9.91 -10.87 13.73
C ARG A 48 9.13 -12.04 14.32
N THR A 49 7.80 -12.01 14.23
CA THR A 49 6.93 -13.09 14.74
C THR A 49 7.25 -14.41 14.05
N LEU A 50 7.48 -14.39 12.73
CA LEU A 50 7.90 -15.56 11.98
C LEU A 50 9.30 -16.05 12.41
N ALA A 51 10.24 -15.14 12.65
CA ALA A 51 11.61 -15.47 13.06
C ALA A 51 11.69 -16.12 14.45
N VAL A 52 10.80 -15.74 15.37
CA VAL A 52 10.79 -16.20 16.77
C VAL A 52 9.90 -17.44 16.96
N TYR A 53 8.66 -17.40 16.45
CA TYR A 53 7.66 -18.44 16.71
C TYR A 53 7.60 -19.51 15.61
N HIS A 54 8.24 -19.27 14.45
CA HIS A 54 8.21 -20.13 13.28
C HIS A 54 6.79 -20.49 12.78
N ASP A 55 5.78 -19.72 13.20
CA ASP A 55 4.39 -19.89 12.83
C ASP A 55 3.94 -18.78 11.87
N GLY A 56 3.59 -19.18 10.65
CA GLY A 56 3.09 -18.28 9.63
C GLY A 56 1.65 -17.80 9.85
N GLY A 57 0.84 -18.52 10.64
CA GLY A 57 -0.49 -18.06 11.03
C GLY A 57 -0.39 -16.86 11.97
N LEU A 58 0.36 -17.02 13.06
CA LEU A 58 0.58 -15.98 14.06
C LEU A 58 1.20 -14.70 13.46
N ALA A 59 2.17 -14.85 12.55
CA ALA A 59 2.81 -13.72 11.88
C ALA A 59 1.83 -12.88 11.04
N ARG A 60 0.84 -13.52 10.40
CA ARG A 60 -0.19 -12.81 9.64
C ARG A 60 -1.22 -12.14 10.53
N ASP A 61 -1.63 -12.81 11.61
CA ASP A 61 -2.53 -12.22 12.59
C ASP A 61 -1.91 -10.97 13.22
N LYS A 62 -0.60 -11.01 13.50
CA LYS A 62 0.15 -9.83 13.96
C LYS A 62 0.23 -8.73 12.90
N ALA A 63 0.49 -9.06 11.64
CA ALA A 63 0.46 -8.08 10.55
C ALA A 63 -0.91 -7.40 10.44
N LYS A 64 -1.98 -8.20 10.51
CA LYS A 64 -3.37 -7.76 10.48
C LYS A 64 -3.70 -6.83 11.65
N GLU A 65 -3.27 -7.19 12.86
CA GLU A 65 -3.48 -6.39 14.07
C GLU A 65 -2.84 -4.99 13.91
N VAL A 66 -1.59 -4.93 13.47
CA VAL A 66 -0.87 -3.66 13.27
C VAL A 66 -1.56 -2.78 12.22
N ILE A 67 -2.04 -3.38 11.12
CA ILE A 67 -2.75 -2.63 10.07
C ILE A 67 -4.14 -2.20 10.55
N ALA A 68 -4.90 -3.09 11.18
CA ALA A 68 -6.25 -2.82 11.65
C ALA A 68 -6.33 -1.71 12.70
N ASN A 69 -5.23 -1.44 13.42
CA ASN A 69 -5.14 -0.34 14.39
C ASN A 69 -5.18 1.04 13.74
N THR A 70 -4.86 1.17 12.44
CA THR A 70 -4.71 2.49 11.79
C THR A 70 -5.38 2.57 10.42
N LEU A 71 -5.58 1.43 9.76
CA LEU A 71 -6.06 1.34 8.38
C LEU A 71 -7.23 0.34 8.29
N PRO A 72 -8.15 0.54 7.34
CA PRO A 72 -9.23 -0.41 7.08
C PRO A 72 -8.68 -1.75 6.58
N VAL A 73 -9.25 -2.84 7.10
CA VAL A 73 -8.91 -4.21 6.71
C VAL A 73 -10.15 -4.90 6.19
N SER A 74 -9.99 -5.68 5.11
CA SER A 74 -11.09 -6.46 4.57
C SER A 74 -11.39 -7.66 5.46
N LYS A 75 -12.67 -7.94 5.71
CA LYS A 75 -13.11 -9.12 6.48
C LYS A 75 -13.11 -10.34 5.56
N ASN A 76 -11.94 -10.94 5.34
CA ASN A 76 -11.86 -12.25 4.69
C ASN A 76 -11.36 -13.32 5.67
N SER A 77 -12.04 -14.46 5.64
CA SER A 77 -11.77 -15.69 6.39
C SER A 77 -11.17 -16.77 5.47
N GLY A 78 -10.42 -16.34 4.44
CA GLY A 78 -9.78 -17.24 3.48
C GLY A 78 -8.65 -18.05 4.12
N GLN A 79 -8.38 -19.24 3.57
CA GLN A 79 -7.22 -20.05 3.97
C GLN A 79 -5.93 -19.27 3.70
N SER A 80 -5.22 -18.94 4.78
CA SER A 80 -3.91 -18.30 4.75
C SER A 80 -2.93 -19.12 3.89
N ALA A 81 -2.25 -18.47 2.93
CA ALA A 81 -1.28 -19.15 2.09
C ALA A 81 -0.20 -19.89 2.92
N ALA A 82 0.41 -20.96 2.43
CA ALA A 82 1.53 -21.57 3.17
C ALA A 82 2.72 -20.59 3.29
N VAL A 83 3.54 -20.73 4.34
CA VAL A 83 4.86 -20.06 4.37
C VAL A 83 5.69 -20.64 3.24
N MET A 84 6.28 -19.78 2.41
CA MET A 84 7.10 -20.21 1.29
C MET A 84 8.51 -20.56 1.77
N ASN A 85 8.95 -21.79 1.53
CA ASN A 85 10.31 -22.21 1.85
C ASN A 85 11.25 -21.75 0.72
N GLY A 86 12.33 -21.06 1.10
CA GLY A 86 13.36 -20.59 0.19
C GLY A 86 13.46 -19.06 0.10
N PRO A 87 14.46 -18.55 -0.64
CA PRO A 87 14.71 -17.12 -0.71
C PRO A 87 13.53 -16.40 -1.36
N PRO A 88 13.13 -15.22 -0.82
CA PRO A 88 12.11 -14.42 -1.47
C PRO A 88 12.56 -14.06 -2.89
N PRO A 89 11.63 -13.91 -3.86
CA PRO A 89 11.99 -13.41 -5.17
C PRO A 89 12.76 -12.09 -5.01
N PRO A 90 13.76 -11.83 -5.89
CA PRO A 90 14.48 -10.56 -5.86
C PRO A 90 13.45 -9.44 -5.84
N GLU A 91 13.71 -8.41 -5.02
CA GLU A 91 12.88 -7.20 -4.99
C GLU A 91 12.61 -6.87 -6.44
N SER A 92 11.34 -7.00 -6.86
CA SER A 92 10.97 -6.54 -8.16
C SER A 92 11.27 -5.07 -8.10
N GLY A 93 12.42 -4.70 -8.66
CA GLY A 93 12.81 -3.38 -9.05
C GLY A 93 11.89 -2.90 -10.17
N ALA A 94 10.58 -3.20 -10.11
CA ALA A 94 9.62 -2.12 -10.03
C ALA A 94 10.12 -1.15 -8.96
N SER A 95 11.14 -0.40 -9.36
CA SER A 95 11.33 0.98 -9.03
C SER A 95 9.94 1.50 -8.73
N GLN A 96 9.80 2.17 -7.60
CA GLN A 96 8.63 3.01 -7.38
C GLN A 96 8.38 3.91 -8.61
N ILE A 97 9.35 4.02 -9.54
CA ILE A 97 9.29 4.62 -10.86
C ILE A 97 9.83 3.64 -11.93
N GLY A 98 9.15 2.52 -12.20
CA GLY A 98 9.56 1.52 -13.20
C GLY A 98 8.67 1.58 -14.44
N ILE A 99 9.21 1.99 -15.58
CA ILE A 99 8.47 2.04 -16.85
C ILE A 99 8.26 0.60 -17.33
N SER A 100 7.14 -0.02 -16.97
CA SER A 100 6.61 -1.15 -17.73
C SER A 100 6.00 -0.60 -19.02
N SER A 101 6.47 -1.08 -20.17
CA SER A 101 6.02 -0.70 -21.52
C SER A 101 4.58 -1.12 -21.86
N ALA A 102 3.85 -1.69 -20.90
CA ALA A 102 2.44 -2.00 -21.00
C ALA A 102 1.66 -1.19 -19.95
N PRO A 103 0.52 -0.56 -20.29
CA PRO A 103 -0.37 0.00 -19.29
C PRO A 103 -0.77 -1.13 -18.34
N THR A 104 -0.40 -1.01 -17.07
CA THR A 104 -0.78 -2.00 -16.06
C THR A 104 -2.31 -2.01 -16.04
N PRO A 105 -2.99 -3.15 -16.29
CA PRO A 105 -4.45 -3.19 -16.25
C PRO A 105 -4.90 -2.72 -14.87
N ALA A 106 -5.99 -1.93 -14.83
CA ALA A 106 -6.55 -1.46 -13.57
C ALA A 106 -6.88 -2.68 -12.70
N LYS A 107 -6.05 -2.94 -11.69
CA LYS A 107 -6.27 -4.05 -10.78
C LYS A 107 -7.46 -3.68 -9.89
N ASN A 108 -8.46 -4.55 -9.84
CA ASN A 108 -9.59 -4.39 -8.93
C ASN A 108 -9.44 -5.37 -7.78
N TYR A 109 -9.21 -4.83 -6.58
CA TYR A 109 -9.16 -5.61 -5.35
C TYR A 109 -10.54 -5.65 -4.71
N PRO A 110 -10.90 -6.77 -4.04
CA PRO A 110 -12.15 -6.87 -3.27
C PRO A 110 -12.15 -5.98 -2.03
N GLY A 111 -10.98 -5.52 -1.58
CA GLY A 111 -10.81 -4.59 -0.47
C GLY A 111 -9.36 -4.09 -0.35
N PRO A 112 -9.08 -3.20 0.61
CA PRO A 112 -7.78 -2.53 0.74
C PRO A 112 -6.67 -3.44 1.30
N PHE A 113 -7.03 -4.47 2.06
CA PHE A 113 -6.07 -5.40 2.64
C PHE A 113 -6.72 -6.74 2.97
N ASP A 114 -6.13 -7.83 2.50
CA ASP A 114 -6.45 -9.21 2.86
C ASP A 114 -5.18 -9.89 3.43
N PRO A 115 -5.14 -10.20 4.74
CA PRO A 115 -3.94 -10.77 5.36
C PRO A 115 -3.54 -12.14 4.78
N ALA A 116 -4.47 -12.88 4.19
CA ALA A 116 -4.17 -14.20 3.62
C ALA A 116 -3.39 -14.11 2.30
N VAL A 117 -3.62 -13.05 1.52
CA VAL A 117 -3.06 -12.86 0.17
C VAL A 117 -1.93 -11.82 0.17
N ASP A 118 -2.09 -10.77 0.97
CA ASP A 118 -1.23 -9.59 0.93
C ASP A 118 -0.01 -9.70 1.84
N VAL A 119 -0.04 -10.64 2.80
CA VAL A 119 1.10 -10.98 3.66
C VAL A 119 1.77 -12.25 3.17
N LYS A 120 2.88 -12.07 2.46
CA LYS A 120 3.73 -13.16 1.94
C LYS A 120 4.90 -13.38 2.88
N LEU A 121 5.04 -14.60 3.35
CA LEU A 121 6.04 -15.01 4.32
C LEU A 121 7.00 -15.98 3.65
N TYR A 122 8.30 -15.75 3.82
CA TYR A 122 9.37 -16.60 3.32
C TYR A 122 10.31 -16.97 4.46
N ASP A 123 10.68 -18.25 4.54
CA ASP A 123 11.68 -18.75 5.49
C ASP A 123 12.75 -19.53 4.72
N ASP A 124 13.99 -19.05 4.80
CA ASP A 124 15.16 -19.63 4.13
C ASP A 124 16.07 -20.39 5.11
N GLY A 125 15.56 -20.72 6.30
CA GLY A 125 16.34 -21.42 7.34
C GLY A 125 17.37 -20.56 8.08
N THR A 126 17.78 -19.43 7.50
CA THR A 126 18.68 -18.44 8.13
C THR A 126 18.00 -17.09 8.34
N TYR A 127 17.14 -16.70 7.40
CA TYR A 127 16.40 -15.44 7.45
C TYR A 127 14.92 -15.68 7.19
N CYS A 128 14.10 -14.95 7.92
CA CYS A 128 12.66 -14.89 7.74
C CYS A 128 12.33 -13.53 7.09
N THR A 129 11.64 -13.55 5.95
CA THR A 129 11.21 -12.36 5.23
C THR A 129 9.70 -12.27 5.25
N ALA A 130 9.16 -11.10 5.61
CA ALA A 130 7.75 -10.78 5.40
C ALA A 130 7.63 -9.67 4.36
N ILE A 131 6.73 -9.85 3.41
CA ILE A 131 6.31 -8.84 2.45
C ILE A 131 4.84 -8.56 2.72
N VAL A 132 4.51 -7.31 3.02
CA VAL A 132 3.16 -6.85 3.26
C VAL A 132 2.76 -5.90 2.14
N ASN A 133 1.67 -6.21 1.46
CA ASN A 133 1.06 -5.36 0.45
C ASN A 133 -0.17 -4.68 1.06
N TYR A 134 -0.41 -3.43 0.69
CA TYR A 134 -1.63 -2.72 1.04
C TYR A 134 -2.12 -1.95 -0.19
N HIS A 135 -3.43 -1.96 -0.42
CA HIS A 135 -4.06 -1.33 -1.56
C HIS A 135 -4.82 -0.09 -1.09
N ALA A 136 -4.24 1.09 -1.29
CA ALA A 136 -4.88 2.35 -0.93
C ALA A 136 -5.86 2.78 -2.04
N GLU A 137 -7.08 3.17 -1.67
CA GLU A 137 -8.05 3.73 -2.61
C GLU A 137 -7.60 5.11 -3.08
N ASN A 138 -7.60 5.31 -4.39
CA ASN A 138 -7.25 6.56 -5.02
C ASN A 138 -8.52 7.32 -5.43
N PHE A 139 -8.68 8.49 -4.84
CA PHE A 139 -9.77 9.43 -5.15
C PHE A 139 -9.29 10.61 -6.00
N CYS A 140 -7.99 10.69 -6.31
CA CYS A 140 -7.39 11.79 -7.05
C CYS A 140 -6.92 11.31 -8.43
N PRO A 141 -7.55 11.73 -9.54
CA PRO A 141 -7.10 11.35 -10.87
C PRO A 141 -5.68 11.85 -11.13
N GLY A 142 -4.86 11.07 -11.83
CA GLY A 142 -3.49 11.44 -12.19
C GLY A 142 -2.43 11.29 -11.08
N LEU A 143 -2.83 11.24 -9.80
CA LEU A 143 -1.90 11.00 -8.70
C LEU A 143 -1.11 9.68 -8.83
N PRO A 144 -1.70 8.54 -9.25
CA PRO A 144 -0.97 7.30 -9.44
C PRO A 144 0.17 7.43 -10.46
N VAL A 145 -0.01 8.21 -11.52
CA VAL A 145 1.00 8.43 -12.58
C VAL A 145 2.21 9.20 -12.02
N LEU A 146 1.98 10.14 -11.10
CA LEU A 146 3.06 10.90 -10.46
C LEU A 146 3.93 10.03 -9.57
N ILE A 147 3.34 9.03 -8.93
CA ILE A 147 4.04 8.13 -8.00
C ILE A 147 4.67 6.98 -8.76
N ASN A 148 3.95 6.39 -9.71
CA ASN A 148 4.38 5.30 -10.57
C ASN A 148 4.00 5.64 -12.03
N PRO A 149 4.95 6.05 -12.88
CA PRO A 149 4.66 6.46 -14.26
C PRO A 149 4.02 5.38 -15.15
N GLY A 150 4.06 4.10 -14.74
CA GLY A 150 3.39 3.00 -15.43
C GLY A 150 1.94 2.76 -14.98
N ALA A 151 1.42 3.54 -14.03
CA ALA A 151 0.06 3.43 -13.52
C ALA A 151 -0.94 4.11 -14.46
N SER A 152 -2.19 3.61 -14.47
CA SER A 152 -3.28 4.29 -15.18
C SER A 152 -3.62 5.61 -14.48
N PHE A 153 -3.90 6.66 -15.28
CA PHE A 153 -4.38 7.96 -14.80
C PHE A 153 -5.64 7.83 -13.94
N TRP A 154 -6.48 6.85 -14.26
CA TRP A 154 -7.74 6.53 -13.57
C TRP A 154 -7.62 5.31 -12.66
N SER A 155 -6.40 4.94 -12.24
CA SER A 155 -6.25 3.81 -11.32
C SER A 155 -7.02 4.07 -10.04
N LYS A 156 -7.92 3.14 -9.69
CA LYS A 156 -8.66 3.15 -8.42
C LYS A 156 -7.77 2.82 -7.23
N TRP A 157 -6.67 2.10 -7.44
CA TRP A 157 -5.82 1.60 -6.37
C TRP A 157 -4.37 2.01 -6.55
N ILE A 158 -3.72 2.28 -5.42
CA ILE A 158 -2.27 2.49 -5.32
C ILE A 158 -1.71 1.37 -4.44
N ASP A 159 -0.88 0.51 -5.05
CA ASP A 159 -0.25 -0.62 -4.37
C ASP A 159 0.97 -0.16 -3.57
N ILE A 160 0.98 -0.41 -2.27
CA ILE A 160 2.11 -0.15 -1.37
C ILE A 160 2.64 -1.50 -0.89
N SER A 161 3.85 -1.86 -1.34
CA SER A 161 4.55 -3.06 -0.91
C SER A 161 5.73 -2.68 0.00
N VAL A 162 5.81 -3.29 1.17
CA VAL A 162 6.97 -3.18 2.06
C VAL A 162 7.49 -4.55 2.43
N ARG A 163 8.81 -4.68 2.41
CA ARG A 163 9.54 -5.89 2.78
C ARG A 163 10.32 -5.65 4.06
N ALA A 164 10.31 -6.62 4.96
CA ALA A 164 11.18 -6.67 6.13
C ALA A 164 11.84 -8.04 6.23
N VAL A 165 13.10 -8.06 6.66
CA VAL A 165 13.91 -9.26 6.81
C VAL A 165 14.43 -9.32 8.25
N PHE A 166 14.28 -10.47 8.89
CA PHE A 166 14.82 -10.74 10.22
C PHE A 166 15.66 -12.01 10.19
N LYS A 167 16.71 -12.05 11.01
CA LYS A 167 17.49 -13.26 11.21
C LYS A 167 16.63 -14.26 11.99
N ARG A 168 16.59 -15.50 11.54
CA ARG A 168 15.86 -16.57 12.22
C ARG A 168 16.53 -16.85 13.57
N GLU A 169 15.74 -16.91 14.64
CA GLU A 169 16.26 -17.31 15.94
C GLU A 169 16.42 -18.83 15.96
N GLN A 170 17.54 -19.32 16.50
CA GLN A 170 17.78 -20.75 16.71
C GLN A 170 17.39 -21.06 18.16
N ILE A 171 16.46 -22.00 18.32
CA ILE A 171 16.13 -22.61 19.62
C ILE A 171 17.08 -23.78 19.87
#